data_AF-A0A3R7ITD6-F1
#
_entry.id   AF-A0A3R7ITD6-F1
#
_cell.length_a   1.000
_cell.length_b   1.000
_cell.length_c   1.000
_cell.angle_alpha   90.00
_cell.angle_beta   90.00
_cell.angle_gamma   90.00
#
_symmetry.space_group_name_H-M   'P 1'
#
loop_
_entity.id
_entity.type
_entity.pdbx_description
1 polymer ?
#
loop_
_entity_poly.entity_id
_entity_poly.type
_entity_poly.pdbx_seq_one_letter_code
_entity_poly.pdbx_strand_id
1 'polypeptide(L)'
;MAHLNDDDRGQIILIAALALAVTFIGLALVVNSAIYTQNLASRGEVAGSNDALEMRAIVEANVERGIIAANRYNYSTQTTLEASVRESVRTVSTQTERQRVTSGALVNATLTGSPTYGTRIAQNDTSLFESGEATPSADWMVRERVTRPGDGTNATRGFVINATDIPTDSTDAFAVTANGTGGNPKWTMQVWGDVGPGGTVNVEVDTPSGTQTCTVPIEEPYAHIDVTDGTVQSKPCLALQGGSFDGRFAHGVGDEYNITYESGDQIRGNYSLVVRDSTPASTLDTAPASPFSTTAIYNTTVRYRYDTSNLRYEAKIRVAPGEPDAS
;
A
#
# COMPACT_ATOMS: atom_id res chain seq x y z
N MET A 1 -32.70 -90.82 21.83
CA MET A 1 -31.69 -90.54 20.79
C MET A 1 -31.91 -89.11 20.33
N ALA A 2 -30.89 -88.26 20.49
CA ALA A 2 -30.97 -86.84 20.16
C ALA A 2 -30.89 -86.65 18.65
N HIS A 3 -31.90 -86.00 18.06
CA HIS A 3 -31.78 -85.32 16.77
C HIS A 3 -31.53 -83.84 17.07
N LEU A 4 -30.29 -83.39 16.86
CA LEU A 4 -29.97 -81.97 16.73
C LEU A 4 -29.80 -81.72 15.23
N ASN A 5 -30.77 -81.04 14.62
CA ASN A 5 -30.67 -80.56 13.25
C ASN A 5 -29.61 -79.44 13.20
N ASP A 6 -28.58 -79.66 12.40
CA ASP A 6 -27.43 -78.78 12.21
C ASP A 6 -27.69 -77.65 11.18
N ASP A 7 -28.96 -77.32 10.91
CA ASP A 7 -29.38 -76.44 9.79
C ASP A 7 -29.66 -74.98 10.20
N ASP A 8 -29.90 -74.69 11.48
CA ASP A 8 -30.27 -73.32 11.92
C ASP A 8 -29.05 -72.38 12.04
N ARG A 9 -27.83 -72.92 12.21
CA ARG A 9 -26.61 -72.08 12.33
C ARG A 9 -26.13 -71.57 10.97
N GLY A 10 -26.29 -72.37 9.92
CA GLY A 10 -25.97 -71.98 8.54
C GLY A 10 -26.85 -70.84 8.06
N GLN A 11 -28.15 -70.86 8.39
CA GLN A 11 -29.09 -69.80 8.03
C GLN A 11 -28.82 -68.49 8.77
N ILE A 12 -28.44 -68.53 10.06
CA ILE A 12 -28.08 -67.32 10.82
C ILE A 12 -26.81 -66.67 10.25
N ILE A 13 -25.82 -67.46 9.81
CA ILE A 13 -24.61 -66.94 9.14
C ILE A 13 -24.95 -66.30 7.79
N LEU A 14 -25.86 -66.89 7.02
CA LEU A 14 -26.30 -66.36 5.72
C LEU A 14 -27.06 -65.04 5.86
N ILE A 15 -27.93 -64.92 6.86
CA ILE A 15 -28.66 -63.68 7.17
C ILE A 15 -27.69 -62.60 7.66
N ALA A 16 -26.73 -62.95 8.53
CA ALA A 16 -25.72 -62.01 9.02
C ALA A 16 -24.79 -61.52 7.89
N ALA A 17 -24.37 -62.42 6.98
CA ALA A 17 -23.54 -62.07 5.83
C ALA A 17 -24.29 -61.15 4.84
N LEU A 18 -25.58 -61.40 4.61
CA LEU A 18 -26.41 -60.54 3.76
C LEU A 18 -26.62 -59.15 4.38
N ALA A 19 -26.88 -59.08 5.69
CA ALA A 19 -27.02 -57.81 6.40
C ALA A 19 -25.72 -56.98 6.36
N LEU A 20 -24.56 -57.64 6.51
CA LEU A 20 -23.25 -57.00 6.33
C LEU A 20 -23.03 -56.50 4.90
N ALA A 21 -23.39 -57.29 3.89
CA ALA A 21 -23.27 -56.88 2.49
C ALA A 21 -24.11 -55.63 2.18
N VAL A 22 -25.37 -55.61 2.63
CA VAL A 22 -26.27 -54.46 2.42
C VAL A 22 -25.78 -53.21 3.14
N THR A 23 -25.26 -53.34 4.36
CA THR A 23 -24.68 -52.20 5.09
C THR A 23 -23.41 -51.67 4.41
N PHE A 24 -22.53 -52.53 3.88
CA PHE A 24 -21.38 -52.08 3.10
C PHE A 24 -21.77 -51.40 1.79
N ILE A 25 -22.79 -51.90 1.08
CA ILE A 25 -23.30 -51.24 -0.13
C ILE A 25 -23.91 -49.87 0.22
N GLY A 26 -24.68 -49.79 1.30
CA GLY A 26 -25.22 -48.52 1.80
C GLY A 26 -24.13 -47.54 2.21
N LEU A 27 -23.09 -48.01 2.91
CA LEU A 27 -21.93 -47.20 3.28
C LEU A 27 -21.16 -46.74 2.04
N ALA A 28 -20.96 -47.60 1.05
CA ALA A 28 -20.30 -47.27 -0.20
C ALA A 28 -21.10 -46.25 -1.03
N LEU A 29 -22.43 -46.36 -1.05
CA LEU A 29 -23.30 -45.37 -1.68
C LEU A 29 -23.21 -44.03 -0.95
N VAL A 30 -23.27 -44.02 0.38
CA VAL A 30 -23.14 -42.78 1.18
C VAL A 30 -21.76 -42.16 1.01
N VAL A 31 -20.68 -42.96 0.99
CA VAL A 31 -19.31 -42.48 0.78
C VAL A 31 -19.14 -41.95 -0.64
N ASN A 32 -19.63 -42.66 -1.66
CA ASN A 32 -19.57 -42.18 -3.04
C ASN A 32 -20.43 -40.93 -3.26
N SER A 33 -21.59 -40.83 -2.60
CA SER A 33 -22.40 -39.61 -2.60
C SER A 33 -21.71 -38.48 -1.86
N ALA A 34 -21.08 -38.73 -0.71
CA ALA A 34 -20.32 -37.74 0.06
C ALA A 34 -19.09 -37.23 -0.68
N ILE A 35 -18.38 -38.09 -1.41
CA ILE A 35 -17.27 -37.70 -2.31
C ILE A 35 -17.82 -36.86 -3.48
N TYR A 36 -19.01 -37.18 -3.97
CA TYR A 36 -19.68 -36.38 -5.01
C TYR A 36 -20.14 -35.01 -4.49
N THR A 37 -20.68 -34.93 -3.26
CA THR A 37 -21.03 -33.64 -2.62
C THR A 37 -19.81 -32.84 -2.16
N GLN A 38 -18.72 -33.46 -1.73
CA GLN A 38 -17.47 -32.77 -1.42
C GLN A 38 -16.83 -32.18 -2.69
N ASN A 39 -16.88 -32.89 -3.82
CA ASN A 39 -16.46 -32.35 -5.11
C ASN A 39 -17.36 -31.22 -5.61
N LEU A 40 -18.65 -31.22 -5.27
CA LEU A 40 -19.58 -30.15 -5.62
C LEU A 40 -19.43 -28.92 -4.70
N ALA A 41 -19.17 -29.13 -3.40
CA ALA A 41 -18.99 -28.07 -2.42
C ALA A 41 -17.68 -27.28 -2.66
N SER A 42 -16.59 -27.95 -3.06
CA SER A 42 -15.35 -27.24 -3.44
C SER A 42 -15.48 -26.45 -4.76
N ARG A 43 -16.47 -26.77 -5.59
CA ARG A 43 -16.82 -26.00 -6.81
C ARG A 43 -17.91 -24.96 -6.56
N GLY A 44 -18.62 -25.06 -5.44
CA GLY A 44 -19.73 -24.17 -5.04
C GLY A 44 -19.29 -22.96 -4.23
N GLU A 45 -18.05 -22.94 -3.72
CA GLU A 45 -17.41 -21.75 -3.13
C GLU A 45 -16.89 -20.83 -4.27
N VAL A 46 -17.85 -20.27 -5.00
CA VAL A 46 -17.75 -19.13 -5.93
C VAL A 46 -16.71 -19.23 -7.07
N ALA A 47 -16.98 -20.08 -8.07
CA ALA A 47 -16.32 -20.00 -9.38
C ALA A 47 -16.43 -18.56 -9.96
N GLY A 48 -15.36 -17.76 -9.82
CA GLY A 48 -15.25 -16.39 -10.32
C GLY A 48 -15.07 -15.28 -9.27
N SER A 49 -15.37 -15.49 -7.98
CA SER A 49 -15.19 -14.40 -6.99
C SER A 49 -13.73 -14.18 -6.61
N ASN A 50 -12.92 -15.24 -6.53
CA ASN A 50 -11.49 -15.07 -6.29
C ASN A 50 -10.81 -14.34 -7.45
N ASP A 51 -11.20 -14.66 -8.69
CA ASP A 51 -10.72 -13.96 -9.88
C ASP A 51 -11.20 -12.50 -9.93
N ALA A 52 -12.44 -12.22 -9.51
CA ALA A 52 -12.95 -10.85 -9.41
C ALA A 52 -12.18 -10.01 -8.38
N LEU A 53 -11.74 -10.60 -7.26
CA LEU A 53 -10.94 -9.94 -6.23
C LEU A 53 -9.47 -9.77 -6.64
N GLU A 54 -8.87 -10.78 -7.27
CA GLU A 54 -7.52 -10.69 -7.84
C GLU A 54 -7.46 -9.57 -8.89
N MET A 55 -8.44 -9.55 -9.80
CA MET A 55 -8.53 -8.54 -10.84
C MET A 55 -8.81 -7.15 -10.26
N ARG A 56 -9.56 -7.06 -9.16
CA ARG A 56 -9.73 -5.81 -8.41
C ARG A 56 -8.38 -5.27 -7.93
N ALA A 57 -7.55 -6.11 -7.31
CA ALA A 57 -6.22 -5.71 -6.83
C ALA A 57 -5.29 -5.28 -7.98
N ILE A 58 -5.35 -5.97 -9.12
CA ILE A 58 -4.61 -5.58 -10.33
C ILE A 58 -5.07 -4.22 -10.87
N VAL A 59 -6.38 -3.96 -10.92
CA VAL A 59 -6.91 -2.64 -11.33
C VAL A 59 -6.43 -1.56 -10.37
N GLU A 60 -6.54 -1.78 -9.07
CA GLU A 60 -6.10 -0.86 -8.03
C GLU A 60 -4.62 -0.49 -8.17
N ALA A 61 -3.73 -1.48 -8.26
CA ALA A 61 -2.29 -1.27 -8.43
C ALA A 61 -1.93 -0.55 -9.75
N ASN A 62 -2.64 -0.84 -10.85
CA ASN A 62 -2.39 -0.17 -12.12
C ASN A 62 -2.86 1.29 -12.11
N VAL A 63 -4.02 1.56 -11.49
CA VAL A 63 -4.51 2.94 -11.31
C VAL A 63 -3.54 3.72 -10.43
N GLU A 64 -3.05 3.10 -9.35
CA GLU A 64 -2.07 3.71 -8.45
C GLU A 64 -0.79 4.12 -9.19
N ARG A 65 -0.19 3.19 -9.95
CA ARG A 65 0.98 3.49 -10.80
C ARG A 65 0.71 4.61 -11.81
N GLY A 66 -0.49 4.63 -12.39
CA GLY A 66 -0.92 5.71 -13.29
C GLY A 66 -0.97 7.07 -12.60
N ILE A 67 -1.46 7.14 -11.35
CA ILE A 67 -1.46 8.37 -10.55
C ILE A 67 -0.03 8.78 -10.19
N ILE A 68 0.82 7.86 -9.75
CA ILE A 68 2.24 8.13 -9.43
C ILE A 68 2.95 8.72 -10.66
N ALA A 69 2.76 8.11 -11.84
CA ALA A 69 3.33 8.60 -13.09
C ALA A 69 2.79 9.98 -13.48
N ALA A 70 1.47 10.21 -13.36
CA ALA A 70 0.87 11.51 -13.62
C ALA A 70 1.44 12.58 -12.68
N ASN A 71 1.49 12.32 -11.39
CA ASN A 71 2.05 13.24 -10.40
C ASN A 71 3.54 13.52 -10.62
N ARG A 72 4.30 12.55 -11.13
CA ARG A 72 5.75 12.69 -11.35
C ARG A 72 6.08 13.45 -12.63
N TYR A 73 5.37 13.21 -13.72
CA TYR A 73 5.72 13.71 -15.05
C TYR A 73 4.82 14.83 -15.58
N ASN A 74 3.69 15.10 -14.91
CA ASN A 74 2.75 16.12 -15.35
C ASN A 74 2.65 17.27 -14.35
N TYR A 75 3.38 18.35 -14.63
CA TYR A 75 3.43 19.57 -13.80
C TYR A 75 2.37 20.61 -14.19
N SER A 76 1.33 20.21 -14.92
CA SER A 76 0.33 21.13 -15.45
C SER A 76 -0.88 21.28 -14.52
N THR A 77 -1.97 21.84 -15.04
CA THR A 77 -3.16 22.18 -14.26
C THR A 77 -3.92 20.93 -13.77
N GLN A 78 -4.75 21.11 -12.73
CA GLN A 78 -5.68 20.10 -12.22
C GLN A 78 -6.46 19.37 -13.34
N THR A 79 -7.00 20.13 -14.30
CA THR A 79 -7.76 19.58 -15.43
C THR A 79 -6.95 18.61 -16.29
N THR A 80 -5.67 18.93 -16.51
CA THR A 80 -4.79 18.11 -17.36
C THR A 80 -4.30 16.86 -16.61
N LEU A 81 -4.04 16.98 -15.31
CA LEU A 81 -3.79 15.84 -14.42
C LEU A 81 -4.97 14.88 -14.40
N GLU A 82 -6.19 15.41 -14.24
CA GLU A 82 -7.41 14.61 -14.26
C GLU A 82 -7.61 13.91 -15.61
N ALA A 83 -7.39 14.61 -16.72
CA ALA A 83 -7.47 14.02 -18.06
C ALA A 83 -6.44 12.89 -18.25
N SER A 84 -5.21 13.08 -17.78
CA SER A 84 -4.14 12.08 -17.83
C SER A 84 -4.48 10.83 -17.03
N VAL A 85 -5.04 10.99 -15.82
CA VAL A 85 -5.47 9.86 -15.00
C VAL A 85 -6.70 9.17 -15.60
N ARG A 86 -7.70 9.92 -16.08
CA ARG A 86 -8.85 9.33 -16.80
C ARG A 86 -8.40 8.48 -17.98
N GLU A 87 -7.41 8.94 -18.74
CA GLU A 87 -6.86 8.20 -19.88
C GLU A 87 -6.09 6.96 -19.45
N SER A 88 -5.32 7.05 -18.36
CA SER A 88 -4.63 5.91 -17.76
C SER A 88 -5.63 4.83 -17.31
N VAL A 89 -6.71 5.21 -16.63
CA VAL A 89 -7.78 4.29 -16.21
C VAL A 89 -8.45 3.63 -17.42
N ARG A 90 -8.77 4.39 -18.48
CA ARG A 90 -9.34 3.82 -19.72
C ARG A 90 -8.40 2.84 -20.40
N THR A 91 -7.11 3.15 -20.42
CA THR A 91 -6.09 2.27 -21.00
C THR A 91 -6.03 0.94 -20.24
N VAL A 92 -6.00 0.99 -18.89
CA VAL A 92 -6.04 -0.21 -18.04
C VAL A 92 -7.32 -1.01 -18.28
N SER A 93 -8.48 -0.35 -18.34
CA SER A 93 -9.76 -1.01 -18.65
C SER A 93 -9.69 -1.72 -20.01
N THR A 94 -9.26 -1.02 -21.07
CA THR A 94 -9.21 -1.56 -22.44
C THR A 94 -8.24 -2.74 -22.55
N GLN A 95 -7.07 -2.65 -21.92
CA GLN A 95 -6.09 -3.72 -21.92
C GLN A 95 -6.62 -4.96 -21.19
N THR A 96 -7.24 -4.74 -20.03
CA THR A 96 -7.82 -5.84 -19.24
C THR A 96 -9.00 -6.50 -19.97
N GLU A 97 -9.91 -5.71 -20.56
CA GLU A 97 -11.02 -6.24 -21.35
C GLU A 97 -10.51 -7.13 -22.49
N ARG A 98 -9.53 -6.66 -23.27
CA ARG A 98 -8.96 -7.45 -24.38
C ARG A 98 -8.35 -8.76 -23.92
N GLN A 99 -7.66 -8.78 -22.78
CA GLN A 99 -7.05 -9.98 -22.23
C GLN A 99 -8.08 -10.99 -21.69
N ARG A 100 -9.24 -10.51 -21.22
CA ARG A 100 -10.25 -11.35 -20.55
C ARG A 100 -11.46 -11.71 -21.41
N VAL A 101 -11.62 -11.09 -22.58
CA VAL A 101 -12.63 -11.51 -23.58
C VAL A 101 -12.43 -12.99 -23.97
N THR A 102 -11.18 -13.45 -24.07
CA THR A 102 -10.86 -14.85 -24.38
C THR A 102 -11.24 -15.83 -23.26
N SER A 103 -11.30 -15.35 -22.00
CA SER A 103 -11.70 -16.12 -20.83
C SER A 103 -13.18 -15.95 -20.47
N GLY A 104 -13.98 -15.22 -21.28
CA GLY A 104 -15.41 -15.00 -21.02
C GLY A 104 -15.72 -14.06 -19.85
N ALA A 105 -14.75 -13.21 -19.47
CA ALA A 105 -14.89 -12.21 -18.42
C ALA A 105 -14.71 -10.80 -18.99
N LEU A 106 -15.54 -9.86 -18.54
CA LEU A 106 -15.48 -8.46 -18.91
C LEU A 106 -15.15 -7.63 -17.68
N VAL A 107 -14.08 -6.84 -17.78
CA VAL A 107 -13.57 -6.05 -16.66
C VAL A 107 -13.56 -4.58 -17.05
N ASN A 108 -14.37 -3.77 -16.40
CA ASN A 108 -14.46 -2.36 -16.69
C ASN A 108 -14.05 -1.51 -15.49
N ALA A 109 -13.20 -0.52 -15.73
CA ALA A 109 -12.74 0.44 -14.72
C ALA A 109 -13.01 1.87 -15.19
N THR A 110 -13.72 2.65 -14.38
CA THR A 110 -14.05 4.06 -14.69
C THR A 110 -13.83 4.98 -13.50
N LEU A 111 -13.22 6.15 -13.75
CA LEU A 111 -13.09 7.18 -12.73
C LEU A 111 -14.46 7.71 -12.31
N THR A 112 -14.73 7.74 -11.00
CA THR A 112 -15.99 8.23 -10.43
C THR A 112 -15.76 9.57 -9.75
N GLY A 113 -16.48 10.61 -10.21
CA GLY A 113 -16.35 11.96 -9.68
C GLY A 113 -15.04 12.65 -10.08
N SER A 114 -14.68 13.70 -9.34
CA SER A 114 -13.39 14.39 -9.45
C SER A 114 -12.42 13.81 -8.41
N PRO A 115 -11.11 13.68 -8.74
CA PRO A 115 -10.11 13.28 -7.77
C PRO A 115 -9.98 14.32 -6.65
N THR A 116 -9.47 13.88 -5.50
CA THR A 116 -9.01 14.81 -4.47
C THR A 116 -7.62 15.29 -4.89
N TYR A 117 -7.46 16.60 -5.02
CA TYR A 117 -6.18 17.21 -5.33
C TYR A 117 -5.34 17.43 -4.07
N GLY A 118 -4.03 17.46 -4.26
CA GLY A 118 -3.03 17.79 -3.25
C GLY A 118 -1.85 18.50 -3.89
N THR A 119 -0.77 18.63 -3.13
CA THR A 119 0.50 19.20 -3.58
C THR A 119 1.58 18.14 -3.48
N ARG A 120 2.26 17.88 -4.59
CA ARG A 120 3.51 17.12 -4.57
C ARG A 120 4.66 18.07 -4.33
N ILE A 121 5.47 17.78 -3.31
CA ILE A 121 6.73 18.45 -3.01
C ILE A 121 7.84 17.48 -3.36
N ALA A 122 8.83 17.92 -4.12
CA ALA A 122 9.90 17.04 -4.54
C ALA A 122 11.19 17.75 -4.91
N GLN A 123 12.26 16.98 -4.76
CA GLN A 123 13.55 17.19 -5.38
C GLN A 123 13.80 16.00 -6.29
N ASN A 124 14.02 16.22 -7.58
CA ASN A 124 14.19 15.12 -8.55
C ASN A 124 15.66 14.84 -8.87
N ASP A 125 16.51 15.85 -8.75
CA ASP A 125 17.96 15.75 -8.88
C ASP A 125 18.60 15.21 -7.59
N THR A 126 19.84 14.75 -7.70
CA THR A 126 20.60 14.26 -6.55
C THR A 126 21.41 15.41 -5.96
N SER A 127 20.87 16.06 -4.94
CA SER A 127 21.42 17.26 -4.30
C SER A 127 21.23 17.22 -2.78
N LEU A 128 21.77 18.22 -2.07
CA LEU A 128 21.51 18.44 -0.65
C LEU A 128 20.02 18.74 -0.41
N PHE A 129 19.50 18.49 0.79
CA PHE A 129 18.08 18.69 1.11
C PHE A 129 17.81 20.09 1.67
N GLU A 130 18.26 21.11 0.94
CA GLU A 130 18.13 22.53 1.32
C GLU A 130 16.89 23.18 0.67
N SER A 131 16.46 24.33 1.19
CA SER A 131 15.34 25.10 0.61
C SER A 131 15.65 25.65 -0.80
N GLY A 132 14.61 25.85 -1.61
CA GLY A 132 14.69 26.45 -2.95
C GLY A 132 14.71 27.98 -2.94
N GLU A 133 15.24 28.60 -1.89
CA GLU A 133 15.31 30.05 -1.76
C GLU A 133 16.62 30.60 -2.33
N ALA A 134 16.70 31.92 -2.58
CA ALA A 134 17.91 32.56 -3.11
C ALA A 134 19.15 32.35 -2.22
N THR A 135 18.95 32.08 -0.93
CA THR A 135 19.96 31.59 -0.01
C THR A 135 19.40 30.31 0.62
N PRO A 136 19.80 29.12 0.13
CA PRO A 136 19.31 27.86 0.64
C PRO A 136 19.58 27.70 2.14
N SER A 137 18.62 27.12 2.85
CA SER A 137 18.74 26.75 4.26
C SER A 137 18.66 25.24 4.42
N ALA A 138 19.58 24.67 5.21
CA ALA A 138 19.56 23.27 5.61
C ALA A 138 18.41 22.95 6.58
N ASP A 139 18.06 23.92 7.42
CA ASP A 139 16.94 23.85 8.34
C ASP A 139 15.79 24.65 7.76
N TRP A 140 14.74 23.98 7.30
CA TRP A 140 13.68 24.68 6.57
C TRP A 140 12.32 24.00 6.67
N MET A 141 11.31 24.81 6.42
CA MET A 141 9.93 24.41 6.48
C MET A 141 9.48 23.88 5.13
N VAL A 142 9.34 22.57 5.04
CA VAL A 142 8.89 21.87 3.82
C VAL A 142 7.42 22.15 3.57
N ARG A 143 6.61 22.12 4.63
CA ARG A 143 5.18 22.37 4.51
C ARG A 143 4.55 22.87 5.80
N GLU A 144 3.65 23.83 5.66
CA GLU A 144 2.82 24.32 6.76
C GLU A 144 1.39 23.80 6.70
N ARG A 145 0.80 23.67 7.89
CA ARG A 145 -0.64 23.51 8.13
C ARG A 145 -1.28 22.38 7.32
N VAL A 146 -0.59 21.25 7.22
CA VAL A 146 -1.14 20.04 6.60
C VAL A 146 -2.31 19.56 7.45
N THR A 147 -3.51 19.58 6.89
CA THR A 147 -4.73 19.20 7.60
C THR A 147 -5.10 17.74 7.32
N ARG A 148 -5.19 16.93 8.37
CA ARG A 148 -5.67 15.55 8.29
C ARG A 148 -7.11 15.50 7.77
N PRO A 149 -7.45 14.49 6.95
CA PRO A 149 -8.84 14.16 6.71
C PRO A 149 -9.50 13.71 8.03
N GLY A 150 -10.76 14.11 8.25
CA GLY A 150 -11.54 13.69 9.42
C GLY A 150 -11.90 12.20 9.47
N ASP A 151 -11.37 11.39 8.56
CA ASP A 151 -11.45 9.92 8.56
C ASP A 151 -10.30 9.27 9.35
N GLY A 152 -9.41 10.07 9.95
CA GLY A 152 -8.28 9.59 10.76
C GLY A 152 -7.08 9.13 9.93
N THR A 153 -7.15 9.18 8.60
CA THR A 153 -6.01 8.84 7.73
C THR A 153 -4.95 9.93 7.75
N ASN A 154 -3.73 9.58 7.32
CA ASN A 154 -2.67 10.57 7.18
C ASN A 154 -3.01 11.57 6.06
N ALA A 155 -2.49 12.80 6.15
CA ALA A 155 -2.59 13.81 5.09
C ALA A 155 -1.34 13.89 4.22
N THR A 156 -0.26 13.22 4.60
CA THR A 156 0.96 13.05 3.80
C THR A 156 1.07 11.60 3.31
N ARG A 157 1.42 11.42 2.04
CA ARG A 157 1.51 10.13 1.35
C ARG A 157 2.68 10.05 0.39
N GLY A 158 3.12 8.83 0.11
CA GLY A 158 4.21 8.55 -0.82
C GLY A 158 5.45 9.36 -0.49
N PHE A 159 5.75 9.47 0.81
CA PHE A 159 6.92 10.19 1.29
C PHE A 159 8.12 9.26 1.23
N VAL A 160 8.91 9.45 0.16
CA VAL A 160 10.06 8.61 -0.16
C VAL A 160 11.32 9.47 -0.20
N ILE A 161 12.39 8.95 0.39
CA ILE A 161 13.74 9.50 0.37
C ILE A 161 14.67 8.48 -0.30
N ASN A 162 15.42 8.90 -1.30
CA ASN A 162 16.54 8.13 -1.86
C ASN A 162 17.83 8.87 -1.53
N ALA A 163 18.53 8.41 -0.50
CA ALA A 163 19.75 9.05 -0.02
C ALA A 163 20.98 8.33 -0.59
N THR A 164 21.84 9.08 -1.28
CA THR A 164 23.13 8.62 -1.82
C THR A 164 24.30 8.94 -0.89
N ASP A 165 24.08 9.83 0.06
CA ASP A 165 25.05 10.22 1.09
C ASP A 165 24.25 10.55 2.35
N ILE A 166 24.70 10.04 3.50
CA ILE A 166 24.00 10.09 4.78
C ILE A 166 25.05 10.43 5.84
N PRO A 167 24.74 11.29 6.83
CA PRO A 167 25.69 11.57 7.91
C PRO A 167 26.00 10.29 8.68
N THR A 168 27.26 10.03 9.02
CA THR A 168 27.67 8.78 9.67
C THR A 168 27.33 8.74 11.17
N ASP A 169 27.26 9.90 11.82
CA ASP A 169 26.98 10.04 13.25
C ASP A 169 25.53 10.50 13.50
N SER A 170 24.94 9.96 14.56
CA SER A 170 23.67 10.40 15.12
C SER A 170 23.62 11.89 15.51
N THR A 171 24.76 12.52 15.82
CA THR A 171 24.80 13.94 16.21
C THR A 171 24.50 14.89 15.06
N ASP A 172 24.85 14.48 13.84
CA ASP A 172 24.65 15.24 12.60
C ASP A 172 23.50 14.63 11.77
N ALA A 173 22.67 13.79 12.39
CA ALA A 173 21.61 13.06 11.71
C ALA A 173 20.64 14.01 11.01
N PHE A 174 20.31 13.69 9.76
CA PHE A 174 19.25 14.39 9.05
C PHE A 174 17.90 14.08 9.73
N ALA A 175 17.15 15.13 10.05
CA ALA A 175 15.88 14.98 10.75
C ALA A 175 14.68 15.48 9.93
N VAL A 176 13.61 14.72 10.00
CA VAL A 176 12.29 15.08 9.49
C VAL A 176 11.34 15.18 10.67
N THR A 177 10.80 16.38 10.90
CA THR A 177 9.88 16.61 12.01
C THR A 177 8.49 16.93 11.47
N ALA A 178 7.49 16.23 11.98
CA ALA A 178 6.09 16.63 11.90
C ALA A 178 5.65 17.18 13.25
N ASN A 179 5.36 18.48 13.34
CA ASN A 179 4.96 19.13 14.58
C ASN A 179 3.56 19.73 14.49
N GLY A 180 2.76 19.56 15.55
CA GLY A 180 1.45 20.20 15.63
C GLY A 180 1.59 21.72 15.55
N THR A 181 0.59 22.41 15.00
CA THR A 181 0.67 23.87 14.79
C THR A 181 0.74 24.71 16.08
N GLY A 182 0.49 24.09 17.24
CA GLY A 182 0.75 24.63 18.58
C GLY A 182 2.15 24.33 19.15
N GLY A 183 3.05 23.72 18.37
CA GLY A 183 4.44 23.40 18.75
C GLY A 183 4.67 22.01 19.35
N ASN A 184 3.65 21.41 19.97
CA ASN A 184 3.63 20.02 20.46
C ASN A 184 2.21 19.45 20.28
N PRO A 185 2.02 18.12 20.18
CA PRO A 185 3.04 17.06 20.09
C PRO A 185 3.84 17.08 18.78
N LYS A 186 4.99 16.37 18.78
CA LYS A 186 5.86 16.20 17.61
C LYS A 186 6.12 14.72 17.32
N TRP A 187 6.38 14.43 16.06
CA TRP A 187 6.93 13.18 15.56
C TRP A 187 8.22 13.55 14.82
N THR A 188 9.33 12.91 15.14
CA THR A 188 10.65 13.22 14.59
C THR A 188 11.28 11.93 14.10
N MET A 189 11.69 11.88 12.83
CA MET A 189 12.53 10.82 12.30
C MET A 189 13.94 11.35 12.09
N GLN A 190 14.95 10.62 12.55
CA GLN A 190 16.36 10.91 12.33
C GLN A 190 17.02 9.76 11.54
N VAL A 191 17.89 10.11 10.60
CA VAL A 191 18.58 9.14 9.73
C VAL A 191 20.07 9.42 9.73
N TRP A 192 20.86 8.38 10.00
CA TRP A 192 22.32 8.40 9.95
C TRP A 192 22.90 7.02 9.59
N GLY A 193 24.15 6.96 9.19
CA GLY A 193 24.87 5.76 8.81
C GLY A 193 25.56 5.89 7.45
N ASP A 194 25.67 4.78 6.75
CA ASP A 194 26.44 4.65 5.50
C ASP A 194 25.70 3.79 4.47
N VAL A 195 25.96 4.05 3.19
CA VAL A 195 25.46 3.26 2.05
C VAL A 195 26.61 2.61 1.27
N GLY A 196 26.31 1.56 0.51
CA GLY A 196 27.30 0.80 -0.28
C GLY A 196 27.83 -0.42 0.46
N PRO A 197 28.85 -1.12 -0.08
CA PRO A 197 29.29 -2.40 0.45
C PRO A 197 29.64 -2.36 1.95
N GLY A 198 28.90 -3.11 2.77
CA GLY A 198 29.03 -3.10 4.24
C GLY A 198 28.42 -1.88 4.95
N GLY A 199 27.69 -1.04 4.23
CA GLY A 199 26.96 0.12 4.75
C GLY A 199 25.78 -0.29 5.62
N THR A 200 25.43 0.58 6.56
CA THR A 200 24.31 0.37 7.47
C THR A 200 23.64 1.71 7.74
N VAL A 201 22.32 1.76 7.59
CA VAL A 201 21.51 2.94 7.88
C VAL A 201 20.67 2.70 9.12
N ASN A 202 20.68 3.67 10.01
CA ASN A 202 19.86 3.74 11.20
C ASN A 202 18.75 4.75 10.98
N VAL A 203 17.53 4.37 11.33
CA VAL A 203 16.36 5.25 11.35
C VAL A 203 15.80 5.20 12.76
N GLU A 204 15.84 6.34 13.44
CA GLU A 204 15.21 6.53 14.74
C GLU A 204 13.97 7.39 14.61
N VAL A 205 12.91 7.00 15.30
CA VAL A 205 11.65 7.74 15.32
C VAL A 205 11.29 8.02 16.77
N ASP A 206 11.22 9.31 17.10
CA ASP A 206 10.71 9.83 18.36
C ASP A 206 9.26 10.30 18.18
N THR A 207 8.40 9.84 19.07
CA THR A 207 6.97 10.16 19.08
C THR A 207 6.55 10.53 20.50
N PRO A 208 5.34 11.07 20.71
CA PRO A 208 4.81 11.29 22.05
C PRO A 208 4.66 10.00 22.88
N SER A 209 4.68 8.83 22.23
CA SER A 209 4.58 7.52 22.89
C SER A 209 5.92 6.88 23.25
N GLY A 210 7.03 7.49 22.83
CA GLY A 210 8.39 7.00 23.04
C GLY A 210 9.22 7.01 21.76
N THR A 211 10.38 6.36 21.83
CA THR A 211 11.40 6.33 20.77
C THR A 211 11.66 4.89 20.33
N GLN A 212 11.82 4.66 19.03
CA GLN A 212 12.17 3.37 18.46
C GLN A 212 13.20 3.55 17.34
N THR A 213 14.14 2.63 17.24
CA THR A 213 15.17 2.63 16.20
C THR A 213 15.08 1.36 15.37
N CYS A 214 15.37 1.46 14.07
CA CYS A 214 15.62 0.34 13.18
C CYS A 214 16.98 0.51 12.49
N THR A 215 17.70 -0.59 12.32
CA THR A 215 19.02 -0.61 11.67
C THR A 215 18.96 -1.57 10.50
N VAL A 216 19.31 -1.09 9.30
CA VAL A 216 19.16 -1.83 8.05
C VAL A 216 20.48 -1.82 7.28
N PRO A 217 21.01 -2.99 6.89
CA PRO A 217 22.19 -3.06 6.03
C PRO A 217 21.83 -2.60 4.61
N ILE A 218 22.66 -1.74 4.03
CA ILE A 218 22.46 -1.11 2.72
C ILE A 218 23.67 -1.40 1.86
N GLU A 219 23.60 -2.44 1.02
CA GLU A 219 24.70 -2.82 0.13
C GLU A 219 24.69 -2.00 -1.18
N GLU A 220 23.56 -1.36 -1.49
CA GLU A 220 23.35 -0.52 -2.65
C GLU A 220 24.00 0.87 -2.48
N PRO A 221 24.33 1.57 -3.58
CA PRO A 221 24.94 2.91 -3.51
C PRO A 221 23.96 4.01 -3.05
N TYR A 222 22.76 3.65 -2.63
CA TYR A 222 21.77 4.55 -2.06
C TYR A 222 20.83 3.79 -1.12
N ALA A 223 20.33 4.47 -0.09
CA ALA A 223 19.27 3.97 0.77
C ALA A 223 17.91 4.45 0.24
N HIS A 224 16.99 3.51 0.01
CA HIS A 224 15.59 3.80 -0.29
C HIS A 224 14.76 3.73 1.00
N ILE A 225 14.27 4.87 1.48
CA ILE A 225 13.47 4.98 2.71
C ILE A 225 12.07 5.44 2.31
N ASP A 226 11.08 4.56 2.47
CA ASP A 226 9.66 4.94 2.36
C ASP A 226 9.12 5.22 3.76
N VAL A 227 9.04 6.50 4.08
CA VAL A 227 8.63 7.02 5.39
C VAL A 227 7.16 6.73 5.66
N THR A 228 6.34 6.76 4.61
CA THR A 228 4.89 6.53 4.73
C THR A 228 4.52 5.05 4.76
N ASP A 229 5.19 4.21 3.98
CA ASP A 229 5.02 2.75 3.97
C ASP A 229 5.76 2.07 5.15
N GLY A 230 6.73 2.77 5.73
CA GLY A 230 7.51 2.30 6.87
C GLY A 230 8.53 1.22 6.50
N THR A 231 9.19 1.40 5.36
CA THR A 231 10.19 0.45 4.85
C THR A 231 11.52 1.11 4.50
N VAL A 232 12.60 0.34 4.61
CA VAL A 232 13.95 0.72 4.15
C VAL A 232 14.46 -0.41 3.26
N GLN A 233 14.84 -0.11 2.01
CA GLN A 233 15.09 -1.09 0.95
C GLN A 233 13.97 -2.14 0.82
N SER A 234 12.71 -1.67 0.87
CA SER A 234 11.50 -2.52 0.85
C SER A 234 11.43 -3.55 1.98
N LYS A 235 12.25 -3.42 3.04
CA LYS A 235 12.17 -4.22 4.25
C LYS A 235 11.44 -3.42 5.34
N PRO A 236 10.54 -4.04 6.11
CA PRO A 236 9.89 -3.40 7.26
C PRO A 236 10.88 -2.74 8.22
N CYS A 237 10.66 -1.48 8.56
CA CYS A 237 11.36 -0.76 9.62
C CYS A 237 10.39 -0.51 10.77
N LEU A 238 10.56 -1.23 11.89
CA LEU A 238 9.65 -1.17 13.03
C LEU A 238 9.51 0.24 13.64
N ALA A 239 10.51 1.10 13.48
CA ALA A 239 10.44 2.49 13.92
C ALA A 239 9.45 3.34 13.11
N LEU A 240 9.10 2.94 11.87
CA LEU A 240 8.18 3.67 10.99
C LEU A 240 6.81 3.00 10.84
N GLN A 241 6.62 1.82 11.44
CA GLN A 241 5.41 1.02 11.29
C GLN A 241 4.45 1.19 12.47
N GLY A 242 3.22 0.71 12.27
CA GLY A 242 2.25 0.53 13.34
C GLY A 242 2.49 -0.76 14.13
N GLY A 243 1.96 -0.84 15.34
CA GLY A 243 2.08 -2.03 16.20
C GLY A 243 2.03 -1.66 17.68
N SER A 244 2.88 -2.30 18.50
CA SER A 244 3.06 -1.92 19.91
C SER A 244 3.65 -0.52 20.07
N PHE A 245 4.44 -0.10 19.09
CA PHE A 245 4.89 1.26 18.87
C PHE A 245 4.24 1.74 17.56
N ASP A 246 3.61 2.91 17.56
CA ASP A 246 3.00 3.48 16.35
C ASP A 246 3.87 4.63 15.84
N GLY A 247 4.88 4.23 15.07
CA GLY A 247 5.87 5.11 14.46
C GLY A 247 5.48 5.67 13.11
N ARG A 248 4.25 5.40 12.64
CA ARG A 248 3.76 5.89 11.34
C ARG A 248 3.91 7.40 11.26
N PHE A 249 4.26 7.91 10.07
CA PHE A 249 4.54 9.33 9.87
C PHE A 249 3.51 10.25 10.53
N ALA A 250 3.98 11.22 11.32
CA ALA A 250 3.15 12.19 12.04
C ALA A 250 2.10 11.59 12.99
N HIS A 251 2.12 10.29 13.30
CA HIS A 251 1.17 9.69 14.24
C HIS A 251 1.32 10.30 15.63
N GLY A 252 0.21 10.48 16.35
CA GLY A 252 0.18 11.20 17.63
C GLY A 252 0.33 12.72 17.51
N VAL A 253 0.63 13.24 16.32
CA VAL A 253 0.54 14.67 16.00
C VAL A 253 -0.90 14.97 15.58
N GLY A 254 -1.51 16.00 16.16
CA GLY A 254 -2.94 16.32 16.00
C GLY A 254 -3.42 16.54 14.56
N ASP A 255 -4.63 17.05 14.39
CA ASP A 255 -5.29 17.15 13.08
C ASP A 255 -4.61 18.12 12.09
N GLU A 256 -3.73 18.99 12.57
CA GLU A 256 -2.97 19.92 11.74
C GLU A 256 -1.50 19.94 12.17
N TYR A 257 -0.58 19.78 11.21
CA TYR A 257 0.85 19.73 11.46
C TYR A 257 1.67 20.44 10.38
N ASN A 258 2.87 20.86 10.75
CA ASN A 258 3.91 21.33 9.82
C ASN A 258 4.91 20.19 9.59
N ILE A 259 5.62 20.23 8.47
CA ILE A 259 6.72 19.34 8.11
C ILE A 259 7.97 20.19 7.96
N THR A 260 9.03 19.86 8.70
CA THR A 260 10.32 20.55 8.66
C THR A 260 11.45 19.57 8.45
N TYR A 261 12.48 20.03 7.76
CA TYR A 261 13.77 19.35 7.64
C TYR A 261 14.80 20.08 8.49
N GLU A 262 15.68 19.32 9.13
CA GLU A 262 16.82 19.81 9.89
C GLU A 262 18.08 19.06 9.45
N SER A 263 19.22 19.75 9.42
CA SER A 263 20.50 19.22 8.91
C SER A 263 20.41 18.72 7.45
N GLY A 264 19.65 19.42 6.61
CA GLY A 264 19.48 19.10 5.19
C GLY A 264 20.78 19.16 4.36
N ASP A 265 21.80 19.85 4.84
CA ASP A 265 23.15 19.91 4.26
C ASP A 265 24.01 18.67 4.56
N GLN A 266 23.57 17.82 5.49
CA GLN A 266 24.27 16.58 5.86
C GLN A 266 23.83 15.37 5.03
N ILE A 267 22.70 15.47 4.32
CA ILE A 267 22.16 14.38 3.49
C ILE A 267 22.13 14.79 2.02
N ARG A 268 22.43 13.84 1.12
CA ARG A 268 22.37 14.08 -0.33
C ARG A 268 21.56 13.00 -1.03
N GLY A 269 20.65 13.41 -1.90
CA GLY A 269 19.75 12.47 -2.57
C GLY A 269 18.64 13.14 -3.35
N ASN A 270 17.52 12.43 -3.46
CA ASN A 270 16.25 12.97 -3.93
C ASN A 270 15.12 12.56 -2.97
N TYR A 271 14.02 13.31 -2.99
CA TYR A 271 12.85 12.99 -2.18
C TYR A 271 11.57 13.43 -2.87
N SER A 272 10.45 12.82 -2.48
CA SER A 272 9.12 13.20 -2.95
C SER A 272 8.12 12.92 -1.84
N LEU A 273 7.13 13.80 -1.68
CA LEU A 273 5.95 13.56 -0.85
C LEU A 273 4.72 14.22 -1.48
N VAL A 274 3.53 13.72 -1.16
CA VAL A 274 2.26 14.32 -1.55
C VAL A 274 1.45 14.66 -0.31
N VAL A 275 1.05 15.92 -0.18
CA VAL A 275 0.20 16.40 0.92
C VAL A 275 -1.21 16.75 0.44
N ARG A 276 -2.19 16.54 1.32
CA ARG A 276 -3.61 16.88 1.09
C ARG A 276 -3.89 18.38 1.29
N ASP A 277 -3.14 19.25 0.61
CA ASP A 277 -3.42 20.69 0.57
C ASP A 277 -2.77 21.32 -0.68
N SER A 278 -3.23 22.49 -1.11
CA SER A 278 -2.82 23.23 -2.32
C SER A 278 -2.10 24.55 -2.07
N THR A 279 -1.96 25.02 -0.83
CA THR A 279 -1.36 26.35 -0.54
C THR A 279 0.16 26.33 -0.74
N PRO A 280 0.78 26.97 -1.74
CA PRO A 280 2.23 26.81 -1.97
C PRO A 280 3.07 27.27 -0.77
N ALA A 281 4.15 26.53 -0.45
CA ALA A 281 5.15 27.00 0.52
C ALA A 281 6.10 27.99 -0.17
N SER A 282 6.51 29.06 0.53
CA SER A 282 7.41 30.09 -0.03
C SER A 282 8.88 29.64 -0.16
N THR A 283 9.23 28.52 0.46
CA THR A 283 10.59 27.96 0.56
C THR A 283 10.95 27.03 -0.62
N LEU A 284 10.12 26.99 -1.66
CA LEU A 284 10.24 26.07 -2.79
C LEU A 284 10.40 26.84 -4.10
N ASP A 285 11.19 26.28 -5.00
CA ASP A 285 11.34 26.75 -6.37
C ASP A 285 10.12 26.42 -7.24
N THR A 286 10.09 27.04 -8.43
CA THR A 286 9.17 26.65 -9.51
C THR A 286 9.80 25.54 -10.35
N ALA A 287 9.06 24.45 -10.56
CA ALA A 287 9.48 23.37 -11.44
C ALA A 287 9.92 23.93 -12.82
N PRO A 288 11.05 23.48 -13.38
CA PRO A 288 11.78 22.26 -13.05
C PRO A 288 12.96 22.42 -12.07
N ALA A 289 13.24 23.63 -11.56
CA ALA A 289 14.25 23.81 -10.52
C ALA A 289 13.80 23.10 -9.24
N SER A 290 14.74 22.56 -8.45
CA SER A 290 14.44 21.77 -7.24
C SER A 290 15.07 22.41 -6.00
N PRO A 291 14.45 22.23 -4.81
CA PRO A 291 13.18 21.54 -4.58
C PRO A 291 11.96 22.37 -5.01
N PHE A 292 10.89 21.73 -5.49
CA PHE A 292 9.69 22.41 -6.00
C PHE A 292 8.39 21.82 -5.46
N SER A 293 7.29 22.57 -5.66
CA SER A 293 5.93 22.06 -5.51
C SER A 293 5.13 22.09 -6.82
N THR A 294 4.27 21.08 -7.00
CA THR A 294 3.35 21.00 -8.14
C THR A 294 2.01 20.44 -7.69
N THR A 295 0.95 20.73 -8.44
CA THR A 295 -0.36 20.10 -8.21
C THR A 295 -0.23 18.59 -8.40
N ALA A 296 -0.91 17.82 -7.54
CA ALA A 296 -0.94 16.38 -7.59
C ALA A 296 -2.33 15.82 -7.33
N ILE A 297 -2.57 14.57 -7.72
CA ILE A 297 -3.74 13.80 -7.32
C ILE A 297 -3.40 13.07 -6.03
N TYR A 298 -4.14 13.37 -4.97
CA TYR A 298 -3.97 12.81 -3.63
C TYR A 298 -4.69 11.46 -3.48
N ASN A 299 -5.91 11.38 -3.99
CA ASN A 299 -6.66 10.13 -4.13
C ASN A 299 -7.72 10.25 -5.23
N THR A 300 -8.25 9.10 -5.64
CA THR A 300 -9.41 9.05 -6.51
C THR A 300 -10.30 7.85 -6.18
N THR A 301 -11.51 7.83 -6.73
CA THR A 301 -12.41 6.68 -6.64
C THR A 301 -12.64 6.10 -8.02
N VAL A 302 -12.36 4.81 -8.18
CA VAL A 302 -12.62 4.05 -9.41
C VAL A 302 -13.81 3.13 -9.19
N ARG A 303 -14.77 3.16 -10.11
CA ARG A 303 -15.81 2.15 -10.20
C ARG A 303 -15.26 0.98 -11.00
N TYR A 304 -15.19 -0.17 -10.33
CA TYR A 304 -14.78 -1.44 -10.88
C TYR A 304 -16.00 -2.30 -11.12
N ARG A 305 -16.08 -2.91 -12.29
CA ARG A 305 -17.13 -3.85 -12.66
C ARG A 305 -16.51 -5.07 -13.32
N TYR A 306 -16.90 -6.24 -12.84
CA TYR A 306 -16.46 -7.54 -13.33
C TYR A 306 -17.70 -8.37 -13.66
N ASP A 307 -17.87 -8.71 -14.94
CA ASP A 307 -18.99 -9.48 -15.46
C ASP A 307 -18.51 -10.79 -16.10
N THR A 308 -19.17 -11.89 -15.79
CA THR A 308 -19.04 -13.19 -16.46
C THR A 308 -20.44 -13.72 -16.80
N SER A 309 -20.55 -14.91 -17.40
CA SER A 309 -21.85 -15.53 -17.67
C SER A 309 -22.69 -15.78 -16.41
N ASN A 310 -22.05 -15.95 -15.24
CA ASN A 310 -22.69 -16.40 -14.01
C ASN A 310 -22.51 -15.44 -12.82
N LEU A 311 -21.66 -14.42 -12.95
CA LEU A 311 -21.32 -13.48 -11.87
C LEU A 311 -21.26 -12.06 -12.41
N ARG A 312 -21.92 -11.14 -11.71
CA ARG A 312 -21.73 -9.69 -11.86
C ARG A 312 -21.31 -9.11 -10.52
N TYR A 313 -20.13 -8.50 -10.49
CA TYR A 313 -19.55 -7.87 -9.32
C TYR A 313 -19.26 -6.40 -9.63
N GLU A 314 -19.69 -5.49 -8.77
CA GLU A 314 -19.45 -4.06 -8.92
C GLU A 314 -19.01 -3.47 -7.57
N ALA A 315 -17.93 -2.69 -7.59
CA ALA A 315 -17.35 -2.08 -6.40
C ALA A 315 -16.85 -0.67 -6.69
N LYS A 316 -16.79 0.16 -5.65
CA LYS A 316 -16.05 1.43 -5.67
C LYS A 316 -14.76 1.23 -4.90
N ILE A 317 -13.63 1.50 -5.55
CA ILE A 317 -12.28 1.36 -5.00
C ILE A 317 -11.75 2.77 -4.80
N ARG A 318 -11.38 3.12 -3.56
CA ARG A 318 -10.60 4.33 -3.28
C ARG A 318 -9.14 3.98 -3.56
N VAL A 319 -8.53 4.68 -4.52
CA VAL A 319 -7.12 4.51 -4.86
C VAL A 319 -6.35 5.71 -4.35
N ALA A 320 -5.34 5.45 -3.53
CA ALA A 320 -4.64 6.41 -2.71
C ALA A 320 -3.15 6.07 -2.65
N PRO A 321 -2.34 6.50 -3.62
CA PRO A 321 -0.95 6.08 -3.71
C PRO A 321 -0.14 6.45 -2.47
N GLY A 322 0.65 5.50 -1.97
CA GLY A 322 1.49 5.69 -0.79
C GLY A 322 0.72 5.96 0.50
N GLU A 323 -0.55 5.55 0.57
CA GLU A 323 -1.26 5.38 1.84
C GLU A 323 -0.74 4.09 2.49
N PRO A 324 -0.26 4.13 3.76
CA PRO A 324 0.16 2.91 4.43
C PRO A 324 -0.99 1.92 4.45
N ASP A 325 -0.71 0.68 4.05
CA ASP A 325 -1.67 -0.41 4.20
C ASP A 325 -2.11 -0.45 5.67
N ALA A 326 -3.41 -0.37 5.91
CA ALA A 326 -3.97 -0.54 7.24
C ALA A 326 -3.77 -2.00 7.65
N SER A 327 -2.60 -2.31 8.23
CA SER A 327 -2.32 -3.59 8.87
C SER A 327 -3.11 -3.74 10.16
#